data_AF-A0A840SGG1-F1
#
_entry.id   AF-A0A840SGG1-F1
#
_cell.length_a   1.000
_cell.length_b   1.000
_cell.length_c   1.000
_cell.angle_alpha   90.00
_cell.angle_beta   90.00
_cell.angle_gamma   90.00
#
_symmetry.space_group_name_H-M   'P 1'
#
loop_
_entity.id
_entity.type
_entity.pdbx_description
1 polymer ?
#
loop_
_entity_poly.entity_id
_entity_poly.type
_entity_poly.pdbx_seq_one_letter_code
_entity_poly.pdbx_strand_id
1 'polypeptide(L)'
;MNALVFFRNDKFYFNTCLNSKAFARARFAERLEEKGYLCSKENGVWKFSSFSFSETEEENDFIYLTAPGFDGQTLASIIEKSDEAEKTFALALTVKLYEQSLIQNVKLDAVGAGGIFFSSDFNRALFVPSLFFKTALNVLGSGEYTLNQGLYINPNLKGENAVRYTQCALSYRILTGRFPYEENTYEKQDEDFRDRNFIHIKNQVYGLKTTLADFIDDGLLQNPLSKEALKSFAVKQFPLETLYMEAGLENDGSIPESGKLNSVERKASVSVEEFERQRQRAIEKKNSLVNKKRWIRKHRTPVTAAAAVFAVLAVVCISYYSSWIRKPSTAGLTSLEVVRAYYTGINVLDSDITKHCSDGKSMKERDKVISNIYASIKQMIGMDVNRESQSPAKWLNYNQMSFRIFGLSNFNVNGNPEKLYFYAPSRKEKKSPLLEENGQKLHDSDTAVYSVKYYLVNNALSPEIKVEDYTDTVTLTYKKDRWLITSIESKFTESSYDTEEFCRDYKKALADSSDDLKSAAMVLREKYDFIPADEELEQAAVLITR
;
A
#
# COMPACT_ATOMS: atom_id res chain seq x y z
N MET A 1 -37.97 22.12 22.19
CA MET A 1 -37.47 22.38 20.83
C MET A 1 -38.26 23.55 20.26
N ASN A 2 -37.62 24.62 19.79
CA ASN A 2 -38.35 25.72 19.13
C ASN A 2 -38.69 25.26 17.72
N ALA A 3 -39.97 25.10 17.42
CA ALA A 3 -40.40 24.67 16.09
C ALA A 3 -40.01 25.73 15.06
N LEU A 4 -39.27 25.34 14.03
CA LEU A 4 -38.93 26.22 12.91
C LEU A 4 -40.16 26.62 12.09
N VAL A 5 -41.20 25.78 12.12
CA VAL A 5 -42.49 26.01 11.47
C VAL A 5 -43.59 25.93 12.52
N PHE A 6 -44.42 26.95 12.63
CA PHE A 6 -45.56 26.96 13.55
C PHE A 6 -46.75 27.72 12.97
N PHE A 7 -47.94 27.50 13.52
CA PHE A 7 -49.17 28.17 13.12
C PHE A 7 -49.57 29.19 14.18
N ARG A 8 -49.91 30.42 13.74
CA ARG A 8 -50.39 31.52 14.61
C ARG A 8 -51.22 32.48 13.77
N ASN A 9 -52.38 32.93 14.28
CA ASN A 9 -53.23 33.93 13.63
C ASN A 9 -53.54 33.63 12.14
N ASP A 10 -53.98 32.40 11.84
CA ASP A 10 -54.32 31.92 10.49
C ASP A 10 -53.16 31.89 9.48
N LYS A 11 -51.91 32.05 9.95
CA LYS A 11 -50.70 31.99 9.14
C LYS A 11 -49.74 30.91 9.61
N PHE A 12 -49.04 30.30 8.67
CA PHE A 12 -47.77 29.63 8.93
C PHE A 12 -46.68 30.67 9.13
N TYR A 13 -45.84 30.42 10.13
CA TYR A 13 -44.61 31.13 10.39
C TYR A 13 -43.44 30.16 10.24
N PHE A 14 -42.49 30.51 9.38
CA PHE A 14 -41.21 29.84 9.28
C PHE A 14 -40.10 30.75 9.82
N ASN A 15 -39.49 30.36 10.93
CA ASN A 15 -38.35 31.08 11.51
C ASN A 15 -37.11 30.82 10.66
N THR A 16 -36.55 31.84 10.03
CA THR A 16 -35.34 31.68 9.21
C THR A 16 -34.07 31.58 10.06
N CYS A 17 -34.15 31.91 11.35
CA CYS A 17 -33.05 32.06 12.30
C CYS A 17 -32.02 33.12 11.89
N LEU A 18 -32.39 34.04 10.99
CA LEU A 18 -31.52 35.09 10.47
C LEU A 18 -32.04 36.45 10.90
N ASN A 19 -31.14 37.33 11.33
CA ASN A 19 -31.45 38.75 11.46
C ASN A 19 -31.48 39.44 10.09
N SER A 20 -32.00 40.67 10.04
CA SER A 20 -32.23 41.44 8.80
C SER A 20 -30.98 41.56 7.92
N LYS A 21 -29.80 41.75 8.53
CA LYS A 21 -28.52 41.82 7.80
C LYS A 21 -28.10 40.47 7.22
N ALA A 22 -28.23 39.39 8.00
CA ALA A 22 -27.87 38.05 7.57
C ALA A 22 -28.86 37.51 6.52
N PHE A 23 -30.15 37.81 6.67
CA PHE A 23 -31.22 37.47 5.74
C PHE A 23 -30.99 38.12 4.36
N ALA A 24 -30.66 39.41 4.32
CA ALA A 24 -30.32 40.11 3.09
C ALA A 24 -29.09 39.50 2.39
N ARG A 25 -28.03 39.16 3.15
CA ARG A 25 -26.82 38.51 2.62
C ARG A 25 -27.05 37.08 2.13
N ALA A 26 -27.96 36.34 2.77
CA ALA A 26 -28.31 34.99 2.39
C ALA A 26 -29.17 34.93 1.12
N ARG A 27 -29.62 36.09 0.59
CA ARG A 27 -30.46 36.24 -0.61
C ARG A 27 -31.74 35.39 -0.54
N PHE A 28 -32.30 35.20 0.65
CA PHE A 28 -33.56 34.44 0.84
C PHE A 28 -34.73 35.09 0.11
N ALA A 29 -34.78 36.43 0.08
CA ALA A 29 -35.81 37.18 -0.65
C ALA A 29 -35.83 36.86 -2.14
N GLU A 30 -34.66 36.58 -2.74
CA GLU A 30 -34.55 36.20 -4.15
C GLU A 30 -34.90 34.72 -4.40
N ARG A 31 -35.07 33.95 -3.32
CA ARG A 31 -35.39 32.52 -3.35
C ARG A 31 -36.81 32.25 -2.87
N LEU A 32 -37.66 33.27 -2.71
CA LEU A 32 -39.08 33.11 -2.36
C LEU A 32 -39.86 32.26 -3.37
N GLU A 33 -39.32 32.08 -4.58
CA GLU A 33 -39.84 31.14 -5.59
C GLU A 33 -39.56 29.66 -5.28
N GLU A 34 -38.76 29.35 -4.25
CA GLU A 34 -38.55 27.98 -3.77
C GLU A 34 -39.85 27.39 -3.24
N LYS A 35 -40.21 26.22 -3.77
CA LYS A 35 -41.52 25.62 -3.56
C LYS A 35 -41.44 24.46 -2.58
N GLY A 36 -42.32 24.51 -1.60
CA GLY A 36 -42.76 23.36 -0.83
C GLY A 36 -43.99 22.75 -1.49
N TYR A 37 -44.62 21.83 -0.78
CA TYR A 37 -45.87 21.22 -1.22
C TYR A 37 -46.90 21.19 -0.11
N LEU A 38 -48.10 21.65 -0.46
CA LEU A 38 -49.30 21.44 0.34
C LEU A 38 -50.03 20.22 -0.20
N CYS A 39 -50.13 19.20 0.65
CA CYS A 39 -50.88 17.98 0.43
C CYS A 39 -52.26 18.14 1.06
N SER A 40 -53.33 17.83 0.32
CA SER A 40 -54.70 17.87 0.84
C SER A 40 -55.47 16.63 0.42
N LYS A 41 -56.25 16.07 1.34
CA LYS A 41 -57.09 14.89 1.09
C LYS A 41 -58.46 15.34 0.62
N GLU A 42 -58.80 15.02 -0.63
CA GLU A 42 -60.08 15.33 -1.25
C GLU A 42 -60.73 14.03 -1.75
N ASN A 43 -61.95 13.73 -1.29
CA ASN A 43 -62.68 12.49 -1.64
C ASN A 43 -61.84 11.21 -1.45
N GLY A 44 -61.01 11.17 -0.41
CA GLY A 44 -60.12 10.04 -0.12
C GLY A 44 -58.80 10.00 -0.90
N VAL A 45 -58.61 10.90 -1.87
CA VAL A 45 -57.40 10.98 -2.70
C VAL A 45 -56.52 12.17 -2.27
N TRP A 46 -55.22 11.94 -2.19
CA TRP A 46 -54.25 13.00 -1.89
C TRP A 46 -53.93 13.80 -3.13
N LYS A 47 -54.11 15.12 -3.06
CA LYS A 47 -53.68 16.08 -4.07
C LYS A 47 -52.48 16.87 -3.58
N PHE A 48 -51.57 17.18 -4.49
CA PHE A 48 -50.36 17.95 -4.23
C PHE A 48 -50.44 19.29 -4.96
N SER A 49 -50.25 20.38 -4.21
CA SER A 49 -50.20 21.73 -4.75
C SER A 49 -48.90 22.40 -4.32
N SER A 50 -48.34 23.22 -5.21
CA SER A 50 -47.15 24.01 -4.90
C SER A 50 -47.45 24.98 -3.76
N PHE A 51 -46.53 25.09 -2.80
CA PHE A 51 -46.61 26.04 -1.69
C PHE A 51 -45.38 26.95 -1.69
N SER A 52 -45.57 28.24 -1.41
CA SER A 52 -44.50 29.20 -1.19
C SER A 52 -44.90 30.18 -0.09
N PHE A 53 -43.92 30.66 0.67
CA PHE A 53 -44.16 31.77 1.58
C PHE A 53 -44.38 33.06 0.78
N SER A 54 -45.32 33.89 1.22
CA SER A 54 -45.75 35.09 0.48
C SER A 54 -45.27 36.38 1.12
N GLU A 55 -45.01 36.36 2.43
CA GLU A 55 -44.72 37.54 3.24
C GLU A 55 -43.48 37.32 4.12
N THR A 56 -42.89 38.42 4.57
CA THR A 56 -41.80 38.45 5.55
C THR A 56 -42.19 39.34 6.72
N GLU A 57 -42.05 38.83 7.95
CA GLU A 57 -42.29 39.59 9.18
C GLU A 57 -41.01 39.58 10.03
N GLU A 58 -40.69 40.69 10.70
CA GLU A 58 -39.55 40.79 11.62
C GLU A 58 -40.07 40.82 13.06
N GLU A 59 -39.60 39.88 13.89
CA GLU A 59 -39.98 39.78 15.30
C GLU A 59 -38.74 39.36 16.12
N ASN A 60 -38.45 40.08 17.22
CA ASN A 60 -37.33 39.79 18.12
C ASN A 60 -35.96 39.62 17.41
N ASP A 61 -35.61 40.54 16.51
CA ASP A 61 -34.38 40.54 15.69
C ASP A 61 -34.24 39.37 14.69
N PHE A 62 -35.30 38.58 14.47
CA PHE A 62 -35.32 37.49 13.49
C PHE A 62 -36.37 37.73 12.40
N ILE A 63 -36.04 37.29 11.18
CA ILE A 63 -36.96 37.28 10.06
C ILE A 63 -37.76 35.98 10.04
N TYR A 64 -39.06 36.11 9.82
CA TYR A 64 -40.01 35.03 9.62
C TYR A 64 -40.56 35.11 8.20
N LEU A 65 -40.70 33.97 7.54
CA LEU A 65 -41.49 33.86 6.32
C LEU A 65 -42.91 33.44 6.69
N THR A 66 -43.91 34.13 6.15
CA THR A 66 -45.32 33.87 6.47
C THR A 66 -46.17 33.59 5.23
N ALA A 67 -47.22 32.80 5.41
CA ALA A 67 -48.22 32.47 4.41
C ALA A 67 -49.52 31.99 5.09
N PRO A 68 -50.69 32.07 4.43
CA PRO A 68 -51.92 31.46 4.94
C PRO A 68 -51.71 29.99 5.30
N GLY A 69 -52.20 29.60 6.47
CA GLY A 69 -51.96 28.26 7.01
C GLY A 69 -53.20 27.57 7.54
N PHE A 70 -52.97 26.51 8.30
CA PHE A 70 -54.01 25.79 9.03
C PHE A 70 -53.49 25.35 10.39
N ASP A 71 -54.41 25.17 11.33
CA ASP A 71 -54.12 24.69 12.66
C ASP A 71 -53.54 23.26 12.64
N GLY A 72 -52.54 23.03 13.49
CA GLY A 72 -51.83 21.77 13.56
C GLY A 72 -50.44 21.88 14.19
N GLN A 73 -49.59 20.90 13.88
CA GLN A 73 -48.24 20.81 14.44
C GLN A 73 -47.26 20.08 13.53
N THR A 74 -45.96 20.23 13.81
CA THR A 74 -44.91 19.51 13.06
C THR A 74 -44.92 18.02 13.39
N LEU A 75 -44.49 17.18 12.45
CA LEU A 75 -44.28 15.75 12.67
C LEU A 75 -43.30 15.52 13.82
N ALA A 76 -42.28 16.38 13.99
CA ALA A 76 -41.37 16.32 15.14
C ALA A 76 -42.11 16.50 16.48
N SER A 77 -43.05 17.46 16.57
CA SER A 77 -43.86 17.67 17.78
C SER A 77 -44.78 16.47 18.05
N ILE A 78 -45.40 15.89 17.02
CA ILE A 78 -46.24 14.69 17.15
C ILE A 78 -45.42 13.52 17.70
N ILE A 79 -44.24 13.26 17.11
CA ILE A 79 -43.30 12.22 17.56
C ILE A 79 -42.90 12.39 19.03
N GLU A 80 -42.74 13.62 19.50
CA GLU A 80 -42.32 13.91 20.87
C GLU A 80 -43.48 13.80 21.87
N LYS A 81 -44.66 14.35 21.53
CA LYS A 81 -45.72 14.65 22.51
C LYS A 81 -46.94 13.75 22.47
N SER A 82 -47.23 13.12 21.34
CA SER A 82 -48.45 12.31 21.18
C SER A 82 -48.35 10.93 21.86
N ASP A 83 -49.42 10.14 21.78
CA ASP A 83 -49.37 8.72 22.11
C ASP A 83 -48.77 7.87 20.96
N GLU A 84 -48.51 6.59 21.22
CA GLU A 84 -47.85 5.71 20.25
C GLU A 84 -48.66 5.45 18.98
N ALA A 85 -50.00 5.44 19.07
CA ALA A 85 -50.87 5.19 17.92
C ALA A 85 -50.87 6.39 16.98
N GLU A 86 -51.02 7.60 17.53
CA GLU A 86 -50.96 8.84 16.74
C GLU A 86 -49.57 9.06 16.12
N LYS A 87 -48.48 8.76 16.85
CA LYS A 87 -47.11 8.81 16.31
C LYS A 87 -46.94 7.87 15.13
N THR A 88 -47.34 6.62 15.31
CA THR A 88 -47.23 5.58 14.29
C THR A 88 -48.05 5.96 13.06
N PHE A 89 -49.27 6.46 13.27
CA PHE A 89 -50.12 6.97 12.21
C PHE A 89 -49.49 8.12 11.43
N ALA A 90 -48.98 9.16 12.10
CA ALA A 90 -48.38 10.32 11.44
C ALA A 90 -47.11 9.94 10.65
N LEU A 91 -46.28 9.05 11.18
CA LEU A 91 -45.12 8.49 10.48
C LEU A 91 -45.55 7.68 9.24
N ALA A 92 -46.52 6.78 9.39
CA ALA A 92 -47.04 5.94 8.31
C ALA A 92 -47.74 6.77 7.22
N LEU A 93 -48.45 7.83 7.60
CA LEU A 93 -49.05 8.79 6.69
C LEU A 93 -47.98 9.55 5.92
N THR A 94 -46.87 9.92 6.55
CA THR A 94 -45.73 10.53 5.85
C THR A 94 -45.15 9.59 4.79
N VAL A 95 -44.98 8.30 5.13
CA VAL A 95 -44.54 7.27 4.16
C VAL A 95 -45.53 7.15 2.99
N LYS A 96 -46.85 7.21 3.29
CA LYS A 96 -47.93 7.20 2.28
C LYS A 96 -47.87 8.41 1.35
N LEU A 97 -47.68 9.61 1.89
CA LEU A 97 -47.61 10.85 1.11
C LEU A 97 -46.41 10.85 0.15
N TYR A 98 -45.26 10.36 0.62
CA TYR A 98 -44.10 10.13 -0.25
C TYR A 98 -44.38 9.07 -1.32
N GLU A 99 -45.12 8.00 -1.02
CA GLU A 99 -45.48 7.01 -2.05
C GLU A 99 -46.43 7.59 -3.10
N GLN A 100 -47.44 8.32 -2.65
CA GLN A 100 -48.42 8.96 -3.51
C GLN A 100 -47.78 10.04 -4.40
N SER A 101 -46.80 10.79 -3.89
CA SER A 101 -46.08 11.76 -4.73
C SER A 101 -45.31 11.06 -5.85
N LEU A 102 -44.65 9.93 -5.56
CA LEU A 102 -43.95 9.14 -6.58
C LEU A 102 -44.92 8.54 -7.61
N ILE A 103 -46.04 7.96 -7.19
CA ILE A 103 -47.08 7.42 -8.09
C ILE A 103 -47.66 8.51 -8.99
N GLN A 104 -47.89 9.71 -8.45
CA GLN A 104 -48.44 10.86 -9.18
C GLN A 104 -47.37 11.66 -9.93
N ASN A 105 -46.10 11.23 -9.91
CA ASN A 105 -44.96 11.92 -10.53
C ASN A 105 -44.79 13.38 -10.06
N VAL A 106 -45.08 13.62 -8.77
CA VAL A 106 -44.87 14.90 -8.08
C VAL A 106 -43.49 14.89 -7.44
N LYS A 107 -42.67 15.89 -7.76
CA LYS A 107 -41.31 16.05 -7.22
C LYS A 107 -41.35 16.62 -5.81
N LEU A 108 -41.78 15.80 -4.86
CA LEU A 108 -41.77 16.13 -3.44
C LEU A 108 -40.36 15.95 -2.87
N ASP A 109 -39.79 17.00 -2.30
CA ASP A 109 -38.48 16.93 -1.67
C ASP A 109 -38.53 16.14 -0.34
N ALA A 110 -37.47 15.39 -0.08
CA ALA A 110 -37.28 14.74 1.21
C ALA A 110 -36.89 15.77 2.28
N VAL A 111 -37.78 15.98 3.25
CA VAL A 111 -37.55 16.80 4.44
C VAL A 111 -37.80 15.95 5.69
N GLY A 112 -37.05 16.24 6.76
CA GLY A 112 -37.20 15.58 8.05
C GLY A 112 -38.41 16.08 8.82
N ALA A 113 -38.66 15.47 9.97
CA ALA A 113 -39.91 15.67 10.70
C ALA A 113 -40.16 17.12 11.17
N GLY A 114 -39.11 17.93 11.34
CA GLY A 114 -39.30 19.35 11.69
C GLY A 114 -39.83 20.21 10.54
N GLY A 115 -39.71 19.73 9.29
CA GLY A 115 -40.15 20.41 8.08
C GLY A 115 -41.48 19.89 7.51
N ILE A 116 -42.14 18.96 8.22
CA ILE A 116 -43.44 18.41 7.84
C ILE A 116 -44.45 18.88 8.88
N PHE A 117 -45.51 19.55 8.45
CA PHE A 117 -46.55 20.10 9.32
C PHE A 117 -47.90 19.48 8.97
N PHE A 118 -48.55 18.82 9.92
CA PHE A 118 -49.86 18.19 9.74
C PHE A 118 -50.96 19.04 10.32
N SER A 119 -52.13 19.04 9.68
CA SER A 119 -53.34 19.62 10.27
C SER A 119 -53.81 18.76 11.45
N SER A 120 -54.54 19.36 12.38
CA SER A 120 -55.09 18.67 13.56
C SER A 120 -55.98 17.46 13.22
N ASP A 121 -56.56 17.41 12.01
CA ASP A 121 -57.38 16.31 11.49
C ASP A 121 -56.64 15.37 10.52
N PHE A 122 -55.34 15.61 10.28
CA PHE A 122 -54.48 14.88 9.35
C PHE A 122 -54.99 14.82 7.89
N ASN A 123 -55.91 15.69 7.48
CA ASN A 123 -56.36 15.80 6.09
C ASN A 123 -55.49 16.74 5.24
N ARG A 124 -54.60 17.50 5.87
CA ARG A 124 -53.64 18.38 5.20
C ARG A 124 -52.23 18.20 5.76
N ALA A 125 -51.24 18.29 4.90
CA ALA A 125 -49.84 18.27 5.28
C ALA A 125 -49.04 19.26 4.45
N LEU A 126 -48.22 20.07 5.10
CA LEU A 126 -47.26 20.95 4.46
C LEU A 126 -45.85 20.35 4.55
N PHE A 127 -45.22 20.17 3.40
CA PHE A 127 -43.79 19.91 3.28
C PHE A 127 -43.13 21.24 2.92
N VAL A 128 -42.37 21.82 3.86
CA VAL A 128 -41.76 23.14 3.63
C VAL A 128 -40.68 23.07 2.55
N PRO A 129 -40.38 24.20 1.87
CA PRO A 129 -39.27 24.26 0.92
C PRO A 129 -37.96 23.77 1.56
N SER A 130 -37.37 22.71 1.00
CA SER A 130 -36.24 22.00 1.60
C SER A 130 -35.00 22.87 1.78
N LEU A 131 -34.77 23.82 0.86
CA LEU A 131 -33.65 24.76 0.89
C LEU A 131 -33.74 25.71 2.09
N PHE A 132 -34.92 26.29 2.34
CA PHE A 132 -35.14 27.17 3.49
C PHE A 132 -34.93 26.43 4.79
N PHE A 133 -35.55 25.26 4.92
CA PHE A 133 -35.44 24.43 6.11
C PHE A 133 -33.99 24.04 6.43
N LYS A 134 -33.28 23.52 5.43
CA LYS A 134 -31.85 23.18 5.57
C LYS A 134 -31.02 24.38 5.99
N THR A 135 -31.29 25.55 5.43
CA THR A 135 -30.50 26.74 5.70
C THR A 135 -30.74 27.28 7.11
N ALA A 136 -31.99 27.31 7.59
CA ALA A 136 -32.30 27.68 8.97
C ALA A 136 -31.64 26.72 9.98
N LEU A 137 -31.71 25.41 9.72
CA LEU A 137 -31.06 24.41 10.58
C LEU A 137 -29.54 24.55 10.62
N ASN A 138 -28.89 24.90 9.50
CA ASN A 138 -27.45 25.15 9.49
C ASN A 138 -27.04 26.33 10.38
N VAL A 139 -27.92 27.32 10.58
CA VAL A 139 -27.67 28.45 11.49
C VAL A 139 -27.78 28.02 12.95
N LEU A 140 -28.75 27.15 13.28
CA LEU A 140 -28.93 26.63 14.64
C LEU A 140 -27.84 25.64 15.06
N GLY A 141 -27.16 25.00 14.11
CA GLY A 141 -26.02 24.11 14.36
C GLY A 141 -26.36 22.62 14.23
N SER A 142 -25.34 21.78 14.42
CA SER A 142 -25.39 20.35 14.08
C SER A 142 -26.39 19.54 14.91
N GLY A 143 -26.63 19.92 16.16
CA GLY A 143 -27.60 19.24 17.04
C GLY A 143 -29.04 19.40 16.54
N GLU A 144 -29.46 20.64 16.30
CA GLU A 144 -30.81 20.94 15.78
C GLU A 144 -31.01 20.37 14.37
N TYR A 145 -29.98 20.47 13.51
CA TYR A 145 -30.01 19.82 12.20
C TYR A 145 -30.26 18.32 12.31
N THR A 146 -29.53 17.64 13.20
CA THR A 146 -29.65 16.19 13.38
C THR A 146 -31.06 15.81 13.80
N LEU A 147 -31.60 16.44 14.84
CA LEU A 147 -32.91 16.11 15.42
C LEU A 147 -34.07 16.37 14.46
N ASN A 148 -33.99 17.43 13.64
CA ASN A 148 -35.09 17.85 12.78
C ASN A 148 -34.99 17.32 11.34
N GLN A 149 -33.79 16.98 10.87
CA GLN A 149 -33.49 16.62 9.49
C GLN A 149 -32.58 15.39 9.37
N GLY A 150 -31.40 15.42 10.00
CA GLY A 150 -30.30 14.46 9.78
C GLY A 150 -30.65 13.00 10.04
N LEU A 151 -31.49 12.70 11.03
CA LEU A 151 -31.93 11.32 11.33
C LEU A 151 -32.85 10.71 10.26
N TYR A 152 -33.51 11.55 9.44
CA TYR A 152 -34.55 11.14 8.49
C TYR A 152 -34.04 11.03 7.05
N ILE A 153 -32.99 11.77 6.71
CA ILE A 153 -32.52 11.90 5.32
C ILE A 153 -31.08 11.44 5.18
N ASN A 154 -30.73 10.93 4.00
CA ASN A 154 -29.35 10.71 3.63
C ASN A 154 -28.89 11.88 2.73
N PRO A 155 -27.95 12.74 3.17
CA PRO A 155 -27.54 13.93 2.41
C PRO A 155 -26.83 13.59 1.09
N ASN A 156 -26.40 12.33 0.92
CA ASN A 156 -25.74 11.84 -0.28
C ASN A 156 -26.72 11.37 -1.37
N LEU A 157 -28.03 11.30 -1.09
CA LEU A 157 -29.08 10.93 -2.03
C LEU A 157 -29.89 12.17 -2.45
N LYS A 158 -30.48 12.13 -3.66
CA LYS A 158 -31.28 13.22 -4.22
C LYS A 158 -32.53 12.70 -4.93
N GLY A 159 -33.53 13.56 -5.09
CA GLY A 159 -34.77 13.25 -5.80
C GLY A 159 -35.50 12.04 -5.22
N GLU A 160 -36.02 11.17 -6.08
CA GLU A 160 -36.78 9.98 -5.69
C GLU A 160 -36.00 9.05 -4.74
N ASN A 161 -34.68 8.93 -4.90
CA ASN A 161 -33.87 8.09 -4.02
C ASN A 161 -33.76 8.65 -2.60
N ALA A 162 -33.77 9.97 -2.44
CA ALA A 162 -33.81 10.60 -1.12
C ALA A 162 -35.18 10.35 -0.45
N VAL A 163 -36.26 10.48 -1.22
CA VAL A 163 -37.63 10.16 -0.77
C VAL A 163 -37.73 8.70 -0.32
N ARG A 164 -37.26 7.77 -1.17
CA ARG A 164 -37.24 6.34 -0.89
C ARG A 164 -36.43 5.99 0.36
N TYR A 165 -35.26 6.62 0.53
CA TYR A 165 -34.48 6.48 1.76
C TYR A 165 -35.27 6.96 2.98
N THR A 166 -35.91 8.12 2.90
CA THR A 166 -36.70 8.67 4.01
C THR A 166 -37.90 7.79 4.35
N GLN A 167 -38.60 7.23 3.36
CA GLN A 167 -39.63 6.20 3.59
C GLN A 167 -39.09 5.01 4.39
N CYS A 168 -37.90 4.51 4.03
CA CYS A 168 -37.26 3.39 4.71
C CYS A 168 -36.80 3.75 6.14
N ALA A 169 -36.23 4.95 6.34
CA ALA A 169 -35.80 5.42 7.67
C ALA A 169 -36.99 5.61 8.62
N LEU A 170 -38.10 6.18 8.12
CA LEU A 170 -39.35 6.32 8.89
C LEU A 170 -39.94 4.94 9.22
N SER A 171 -39.97 4.02 8.26
CA SER A 171 -40.49 2.66 8.46
C SER A 171 -39.65 1.86 9.45
N TYR A 172 -38.32 2.01 9.39
CA TYR A 172 -37.41 1.45 10.37
C TYR A 172 -37.72 1.99 11.77
N ARG A 173 -38.02 3.29 11.90
CA ARG A 173 -38.40 3.89 13.18
C ARG A 173 -39.76 3.42 13.68
N ILE A 174 -40.77 3.31 12.81
CA ILE A 174 -42.08 2.76 13.16
C ILE A 174 -41.93 1.37 13.78
N LEU A 175 -41.11 0.51 13.18
CA LEU A 175 -41.02 -0.90 13.57
C LEU A 175 -40.06 -1.18 14.73
N THR A 176 -39.09 -0.29 15.00
CA THR A 176 -38.03 -0.51 16.00
C THR A 176 -37.99 0.53 17.12
N GLY A 177 -38.71 1.65 16.98
CA GLY A 177 -38.63 2.82 17.85
C GLY A 177 -37.34 3.65 17.70
N ARG A 178 -36.42 3.24 16.82
CA ARG A 178 -35.07 3.82 16.66
C ARG A 178 -34.80 4.25 15.23
N PHE A 179 -33.80 5.10 15.03
CA PHE A 179 -33.33 5.37 13.66
C PHE A 179 -32.26 4.37 13.24
N PRO A 180 -32.08 4.13 11.93
CA PRO A 180 -30.99 3.29 11.45
C PRO A 180 -29.62 3.89 11.79
N TYR A 181 -29.50 5.21 11.80
CA TYR A 181 -28.30 5.96 12.16
C TYR A 181 -28.64 7.02 13.19
N GLU A 182 -28.02 6.97 14.38
CA GLU A 182 -28.41 7.77 15.56
C GLU A 182 -27.32 8.75 16.03
N GLU A 183 -26.20 8.85 15.30
CA GLU A 183 -25.13 9.77 15.66
C GLU A 183 -25.60 11.22 15.67
N ASN A 184 -25.05 12.02 16.58
CA ASN A 184 -25.54 13.36 16.92
C ASN A 184 -24.80 14.51 16.21
N THR A 185 -23.84 14.20 15.34
CA THR A 185 -23.13 15.20 14.53
C THR A 185 -23.10 14.78 13.06
N TYR A 186 -23.04 15.77 12.18
CA TYR A 186 -22.99 15.56 10.74
C TYR A 186 -21.80 14.69 10.32
N GLU A 187 -20.61 14.92 10.90
CA GLU A 187 -19.40 14.20 10.54
C GLU A 187 -19.52 12.71 10.88
N LYS A 188 -20.02 12.39 12.07
CA LYS A 188 -20.20 11.00 12.49
C LYS A 188 -21.32 10.31 11.71
N GLN A 189 -22.39 11.03 11.38
CA GLN A 189 -23.44 10.52 10.49
C GLN A 189 -22.90 10.21 9.09
N ASP A 190 -22.06 11.07 8.49
CA ASP A 190 -21.43 10.77 7.20
C ASP A 190 -20.54 9.52 7.26
N GLU A 191 -19.78 9.35 8.34
CA GLU A 191 -19.01 8.13 8.58
C GLU A 191 -19.90 6.90 8.68
N ASP A 192 -21.03 7.01 9.37
CA ASP A 192 -21.99 5.94 9.53
C ASP A 192 -22.68 5.55 8.21
N PHE A 193 -23.07 6.53 7.39
CA PHE A 193 -23.58 6.28 6.03
C PHE A 193 -22.55 5.55 5.17
N ARG A 194 -21.30 6.03 5.19
CA ARG A 194 -20.20 5.46 4.40
C ARG A 194 -19.85 4.04 4.84
N ASP A 195 -19.80 3.81 6.15
CA ASP A 195 -19.45 2.52 6.73
C ASP A 195 -20.64 1.54 6.73
N ARG A 196 -21.86 2.04 6.47
CA ARG A 196 -23.15 1.35 6.58
C ARG A 196 -23.39 0.85 8.01
N ASN A 197 -23.13 1.72 8.96
CA ASN A 197 -23.15 1.44 10.39
C ASN A 197 -24.58 1.38 10.98
N PHE A 198 -25.45 0.53 10.43
CA PHE A 198 -26.76 0.22 11.00
C PHE A 198 -26.96 -1.29 11.10
N ILE A 199 -27.96 -1.70 11.87
CA ILE A 199 -28.34 -3.11 11.98
C ILE A 199 -29.54 -3.32 11.07
N HIS A 200 -29.43 -4.28 10.16
CA HIS A 200 -30.53 -4.64 9.26
C HIS A 200 -31.84 -4.91 10.00
N ILE A 201 -32.96 -4.43 9.45
CA ILE A 201 -34.26 -4.48 10.15
C ILE A 201 -34.73 -5.92 10.38
N LYS A 202 -34.38 -6.83 9.46
CA LYS A 202 -34.63 -8.27 9.61
C LYS A 202 -33.94 -8.89 10.82
N ASN A 203 -32.91 -8.24 11.37
CA ASN A 203 -32.21 -8.64 12.58
C ASN A 203 -32.64 -7.81 13.80
N GLN A 204 -33.64 -6.92 13.66
CA GLN A 204 -34.16 -6.10 14.76
C GLN A 204 -35.61 -6.45 15.11
N VAL A 205 -36.40 -6.87 14.14
CA VAL A 205 -37.82 -7.18 14.32
C VAL A 205 -38.04 -8.68 14.07
N TYR A 206 -38.35 -9.41 15.14
CA TYR A 206 -38.59 -10.85 15.07
C TYR A 206 -39.79 -11.18 14.18
N GLY A 207 -39.62 -12.05 13.19
CA GLY A 207 -40.71 -12.52 12.33
C GLY A 207 -41.29 -11.47 11.38
N LEU A 208 -40.56 -10.38 11.11
CA LEU A 208 -40.95 -9.36 10.13
C LEU A 208 -41.07 -9.97 8.73
N LYS A 209 -42.15 -9.64 8.01
CA LYS A 209 -42.31 -10.05 6.61
C LYS A 209 -41.11 -9.65 5.73
N THR A 210 -40.56 -10.63 5.01
CA THR A 210 -39.34 -10.46 4.20
C THR A 210 -39.47 -9.40 3.12
N THR A 211 -40.64 -9.28 2.49
CA THR A 211 -40.91 -8.25 1.46
C THR A 211 -40.69 -6.83 1.97
N LEU A 212 -41.15 -6.53 3.19
CA LEU A 212 -40.96 -5.22 3.83
C LEU A 212 -39.53 -5.07 4.36
N ALA A 213 -38.99 -6.13 4.99
CA ALA A 213 -37.66 -6.12 5.54
C ALA A 213 -36.58 -5.85 4.47
N ASP A 214 -36.66 -6.56 3.34
CA ASP A 214 -35.72 -6.42 2.23
C ASP A 214 -35.87 -5.05 1.56
N PHE A 215 -37.09 -4.52 1.41
CA PHE A 215 -37.29 -3.17 0.86
C PHE A 215 -36.63 -2.10 1.74
N ILE A 216 -36.84 -2.17 3.06
CA ILE A 216 -36.25 -1.21 4.01
C ILE A 216 -34.73 -1.33 4.01
N ASP A 217 -34.19 -2.55 4.13
CA ASP A 217 -32.75 -2.78 4.15
C ASP A 217 -32.07 -2.32 2.85
N ASP A 218 -32.64 -2.63 1.68
CA ASP A 218 -32.13 -2.16 0.38
C ASP A 218 -32.15 -0.63 0.28
N GLY A 219 -33.24 0.00 0.74
CA GLY A 219 -33.42 1.45 0.70
C GLY A 219 -32.44 2.20 1.59
N LEU A 220 -32.08 1.62 2.75
CA LEU A 220 -31.06 2.15 3.66
C LEU A 220 -29.63 1.87 3.18
N LEU A 221 -29.43 0.82 2.38
CA LEU A 221 -28.12 0.42 1.82
C LEU A 221 -27.75 1.12 0.50
N GLN A 222 -28.63 1.97 -0.04
CA GLN A 222 -28.42 2.65 -1.31
C GLN A 222 -27.03 3.27 -1.43
N ASN A 223 -26.31 2.90 -2.50
CA ASN A 223 -24.99 3.44 -2.78
C ASN A 223 -25.12 4.66 -3.71
N PRO A 224 -24.80 5.89 -3.25
CA PRO A 224 -24.90 7.09 -4.08
C PRO A 224 -24.00 7.05 -5.33
N LEU A 225 -22.98 6.18 -5.35
CA LEU A 225 -22.06 6.01 -6.47
C LEU A 225 -22.56 5.02 -7.54
N SER A 226 -23.59 4.21 -7.26
CA SER A 226 -24.09 3.17 -8.18
C SER A 226 -25.36 3.64 -8.89
N LYS A 227 -25.21 4.29 -10.05
CA LYS A 227 -26.34 4.89 -10.79
C LYS A 227 -27.39 3.87 -11.19
N GLU A 228 -26.97 2.67 -11.60
CA GLU A 228 -27.86 1.59 -12.05
C GLU A 228 -28.69 1.06 -10.87
N ALA A 229 -28.06 0.83 -9.72
CA ALA A 229 -28.76 0.39 -8.51
C ALA A 229 -29.79 1.44 -8.05
N LEU A 230 -29.41 2.73 -8.05
CA LEU A 230 -30.31 3.82 -7.71
C LEU A 230 -31.52 3.88 -8.65
N LYS A 231 -31.31 3.81 -9.97
CA LYS A 231 -32.42 3.77 -10.94
C LYS A 231 -33.35 2.58 -10.72
N SER A 232 -32.78 1.40 -10.46
CA SER A 232 -33.57 0.18 -10.24
C SER A 232 -34.39 0.23 -8.96
N PHE A 233 -33.91 0.92 -7.92
CA PHE A 233 -34.60 1.01 -6.64
C PHE A 233 -35.69 2.07 -6.65
N ALA A 234 -35.45 3.23 -7.29
CA ALA A 234 -36.39 4.34 -7.36
C ALA A 234 -37.79 3.92 -7.86
N VAL A 235 -37.84 3.02 -8.85
CA VAL A 235 -39.08 2.54 -9.49
C VAL A 235 -39.81 1.46 -8.70
N LYS A 236 -39.23 0.89 -7.63
CA LYS A 236 -39.91 -0.14 -6.82
C LYS A 236 -41.03 0.50 -6.01
N GLN A 237 -42.21 -0.11 -5.99
CA GLN A 237 -43.34 0.37 -5.17
C GLN A 237 -43.12 0.01 -3.69
N PHE A 238 -43.40 0.96 -2.80
CA PHE A 238 -43.28 0.71 -1.36
C PHE A 238 -44.42 -0.21 -0.87
N PRO A 239 -44.15 -1.27 -0.08
CA PRO A 239 -45.17 -2.19 0.41
C PRO A 239 -45.99 -1.61 1.59
N LEU A 240 -46.81 -0.58 1.32
CA LEU A 240 -47.56 0.18 2.33
C LEU A 240 -48.49 -0.69 3.19
N GLU A 241 -49.29 -1.56 2.58
CA GLU A 241 -50.21 -2.45 3.31
C GLU A 241 -49.46 -3.37 4.28
N THR A 242 -48.26 -3.82 3.88
CA THR A 242 -47.42 -4.65 4.74
C THR A 242 -46.88 -3.84 5.92
N LEU A 243 -46.50 -2.58 5.70
CA LEU A 243 -46.08 -1.67 6.77
C LEU A 243 -47.21 -1.41 7.76
N TYR A 244 -48.42 -1.09 7.28
CA TYR A 244 -49.56 -0.80 8.16
C TYR A 244 -49.89 -1.98 9.07
N MET A 245 -49.97 -3.17 8.49
CA MET A 245 -50.21 -4.39 9.24
C MET A 245 -49.09 -4.68 10.25
N GLU A 246 -47.81 -4.51 9.89
CA GLU A 246 -46.68 -4.73 10.81
C GLU A 246 -46.55 -3.65 11.91
N ALA A 247 -47.16 -2.48 11.67
CA ALA A 247 -47.25 -1.36 12.61
C ALA A 247 -48.50 -1.41 13.51
N GLY A 248 -49.42 -2.36 13.30
CA GLY A 248 -50.67 -2.47 14.04
C GLY A 248 -51.73 -1.42 13.64
N LEU A 249 -51.63 -0.85 12.45
CA LEU A 249 -52.65 0.02 11.84
C LEU A 249 -53.65 -0.80 11.03
N GLU A 250 -54.77 -0.18 10.66
CA GLU A 250 -55.73 -0.77 9.72
C GLU A 250 -55.16 -0.84 8.29
N ASN A 251 -55.78 -1.63 7.41
CA ASN A 251 -55.29 -1.84 6.03
C ASN A 251 -55.20 -0.55 5.19
N ASP A 252 -55.98 0.48 5.52
CA ASP A 252 -55.94 1.79 4.87
C ASP A 252 -54.92 2.76 5.48
N GLY A 253 -54.26 2.32 6.56
CA GLY A 253 -53.29 3.05 7.36
C GLY A 253 -53.89 3.89 8.48
N SER A 254 -55.20 3.76 8.77
CA SER A 254 -55.85 4.48 9.87
C SER A 254 -55.59 3.84 11.25
N ILE A 255 -55.84 4.61 12.30
CA ILE A 255 -55.81 4.12 13.68
C ILE A 255 -57.04 3.23 13.90
N PRO A 256 -56.89 2.03 14.49
CA PRO A 256 -58.02 1.16 14.80
C PRO A 256 -59.10 1.87 15.65
N GLU A 257 -60.36 1.46 15.53
CA GLU A 257 -61.49 2.05 16.28
C GLU A 257 -61.29 2.01 17.81
N SER A 258 -60.47 1.08 18.30
CA SER A 258 -60.09 0.98 19.70
C SER A 258 -59.24 2.17 20.21
N GLY A 259 -58.72 3.00 19.30
CA GLY A 259 -57.79 4.09 19.59
C GLY A 259 -56.37 3.61 19.91
N LYS A 260 -56.09 2.31 19.80
CA LYS A 260 -54.78 1.70 20.07
C LYS A 260 -54.33 0.87 18.88
N LEU A 261 -53.01 0.69 18.75
CA LEU A 261 -52.43 -0.19 17.75
C LEU A 261 -52.85 -1.65 18.00
N ASN A 262 -53.19 -2.35 16.93
CA ASN A 262 -53.50 -3.77 16.94
C ASN A 262 -52.26 -4.58 17.32
N SER A 263 -52.44 -5.66 18.09
CA SER A 263 -51.36 -6.60 18.36
C SER A 263 -50.98 -7.36 17.09
N VAL A 264 -49.70 -7.36 16.74
CA VAL A 264 -49.19 -8.02 15.54
C VAL A 264 -48.67 -9.41 15.88
N GLU A 265 -49.38 -10.45 15.44
CA GLU A 265 -48.89 -11.83 15.54
C GLU A 265 -47.90 -12.14 14.41
N ARG A 266 -46.63 -12.32 14.76
CA ARG A 266 -45.56 -12.59 13.80
C ARG A 266 -45.24 -14.09 13.74
N LYS A 267 -45.40 -14.67 12.55
CA LYS A 267 -45.03 -16.07 12.27
C LYS A 267 -43.59 -16.10 11.76
N ALA A 268 -42.65 -16.46 12.62
CA ALA A 268 -41.26 -16.66 12.23
C ALA A 268 -40.95 -18.13 11.95
N SER A 269 -40.01 -18.39 11.03
CA SER A 269 -39.49 -19.74 10.74
C SER A 269 -38.48 -20.25 11.77
N VAL A 270 -38.04 -19.38 12.69
CA VAL A 270 -37.01 -19.64 13.70
C VAL A 270 -37.57 -19.28 15.08
N SER A 271 -37.04 -19.89 16.15
CA SER A 271 -37.43 -19.53 17.52
C SER A 271 -36.92 -18.14 17.92
N VAL A 272 -37.51 -17.57 18.97
CA VAL A 272 -37.08 -16.28 19.53
C VAL A 272 -35.63 -16.35 20.03
N GLU A 273 -35.20 -17.44 20.65
CA GLU A 273 -33.80 -17.55 21.11
C GLU A 273 -32.80 -17.57 19.95
N GLU A 274 -33.14 -18.28 18.86
CA GLU A 274 -32.28 -18.32 17.68
C GLU A 274 -32.24 -16.97 16.96
N PHE A 275 -33.35 -16.23 16.94
CA PHE A 275 -33.37 -14.86 16.43
C PHE A 275 -32.47 -13.92 17.23
N GLU A 276 -32.55 -13.93 18.56
CA GLU A 276 -31.69 -13.08 19.40
C GLU A 276 -30.20 -13.42 19.22
N ARG A 277 -29.88 -14.71 19.03
CA ARG A 277 -28.52 -15.14 18.69
C ARG A 277 -28.06 -14.60 17.33
N GLN A 278 -28.92 -14.63 16.31
CA GLN A 278 -28.62 -14.08 15.00
C GLN A 278 -28.43 -12.56 15.04
N ARG A 279 -29.28 -11.86 15.79
CA ARG A 279 -29.17 -10.42 16.06
C ARG A 279 -27.83 -10.07 16.70
N GLN A 280 -27.44 -10.78 17.76
CA GLN A 280 -26.18 -10.54 18.45
C GLN A 280 -24.96 -10.78 17.53
N ARG A 281 -24.97 -11.87 16.75
CA ARG A 281 -23.93 -12.15 15.74
C ARG A 281 -23.86 -11.05 14.67
N ALA A 282 -25.00 -10.52 14.23
CA ALA A 282 -25.05 -9.44 13.26
C ALA A 282 -24.43 -8.14 13.83
N ILE A 283 -24.71 -7.82 15.10
CA ILE A 283 -24.13 -6.67 15.81
C ILE A 283 -22.62 -6.79 15.90
N GLU A 284 -22.11 -7.94 16.35
CA GLU A 284 -20.67 -8.20 16.49
C GLU A 284 -19.95 -8.12 15.15
N LYS A 285 -20.52 -8.76 14.12
CA LYS A 285 -19.97 -8.73 12.76
C LYS A 285 -19.91 -7.31 12.22
N LYS A 286 -21.00 -6.53 12.35
CA LYS A 286 -21.06 -5.12 11.95
C LYS A 286 -19.98 -4.31 12.67
N ASN A 287 -19.91 -4.40 14.01
CA ASN A 287 -18.94 -3.63 14.80
C ASN A 287 -17.49 -3.98 14.42
N SER A 288 -17.18 -5.26 14.21
CA SER A 288 -15.85 -5.69 13.75
C SER A 288 -15.49 -5.09 12.39
N LEU A 289 -16.42 -5.13 11.43
CA LEU A 289 -16.20 -4.58 10.08
C LEU A 289 -16.02 -3.07 10.09
N VAL A 290 -16.88 -2.34 10.81
CA VAL A 290 -16.81 -0.88 10.94
C VAL A 290 -15.50 -0.48 11.61
N ASN A 291 -15.13 -1.13 12.71
CA ASN A 291 -13.87 -0.85 13.42
C ASN A 291 -12.64 -1.10 12.54
N LYS A 292 -12.61 -2.21 11.78
CA LYS A 292 -11.53 -2.49 10.82
C LYS A 292 -11.44 -1.42 9.72
N LYS A 293 -12.56 -1.05 9.09
CA LYS A 293 -12.61 0.00 8.06
C LYS A 293 -12.11 1.34 8.60
N ARG A 294 -12.58 1.75 9.77
CA ARG A 294 -12.17 3.00 10.43
C ARG A 294 -10.71 2.98 10.82
N TRP A 295 -10.21 1.87 11.36
CA TRP A 295 -8.79 1.71 11.71
C TRP A 295 -7.88 1.85 10.50
N ILE A 296 -8.20 1.18 9.38
CA ILE A 296 -7.44 1.26 8.13
C ILE A 296 -7.47 2.70 7.60
N ARG A 297 -8.64 3.35 7.56
CA ARG A 297 -8.78 4.72 7.09
C ARG A 297 -7.96 5.70 7.93
N LYS A 298 -7.95 5.53 9.26
CA LYS A 298 -7.17 6.35 10.19
C LYS A 298 -5.66 6.14 10.06
N HIS A 299 -5.20 4.92 9.77
CA HIS A 299 -3.78 4.56 9.76
C HIS A 299 -3.20 4.27 8.37
N ARG A 300 -3.90 4.62 7.29
CA ARG A 300 -3.45 4.34 5.91
C ARG A 300 -2.07 4.96 5.62
N THR A 301 -1.89 6.23 5.96
CA THR A 301 -0.64 6.96 5.70
C THR A 301 0.56 6.36 6.42
N PRO A 302 0.55 6.14 7.75
CA PRO A 302 1.69 5.52 8.44
C PRO A 302 1.95 4.08 7.97
N VAL A 303 0.92 3.28 7.68
CA VAL A 303 1.09 1.92 7.15
C VAL A 303 1.77 1.93 5.78
N THR A 304 1.36 2.84 4.89
CA THR A 304 1.97 2.96 3.55
C THR A 304 3.43 3.39 3.64
N ALA A 305 3.75 4.35 4.53
CA ALA A 305 5.12 4.78 4.77
C ALA A 305 6.00 3.64 5.31
N ALA A 306 5.50 2.86 6.29
CA ALA A 306 6.22 1.72 6.83
C ALA A 306 6.50 0.64 5.77
N ALA A 307 5.53 0.35 4.90
CA ALA A 307 5.69 -0.60 3.80
C ALA A 307 6.77 -0.15 2.80
N ALA A 308 6.85 1.14 2.49
CA ALA A 308 7.88 1.69 1.61
C ALA A 308 9.29 1.54 2.21
N VAL A 309 9.46 1.85 3.51
CA VAL A 309 10.75 1.65 4.21
C VAL A 309 11.14 0.17 4.21
N PHE A 310 10.19 -0.73 4.47
CA PHE A 310 10.45 -2.17 4.44
C PHE A 310 10.90 -2.65 3.06
N ALA A 311 10.29 -2.15 1.98
CA ALA A 311 10.68 -2.49 0.62
C ALA A 311 12.12 -2.06 0.30
N VAL A 312 12.53 -0.86 0.73
CA VAL A 312 13.91 -0.37 0.56
C VAL A 312 14.90 -1.26 1.32
N LEU A 313 14.60 -1.58 2.59
CA LEU A 313 15.43 -2.49 3.39
C LEU A 313 15.54 -3.87 2.75
N ALA A 314 14.45 -4.41 2.20
CA ALA A 314 14.46 -5.68 1.50
C ALA A 314 15.39 -5.64 0.28
N VAL A 315 15.36 -4.58 -0.52
CA VAL A 315 16.27 -4.41 -1.67
C VAL A 315 17.74 -4.37 -1.23
N VAL A 316 18.06 -3.63 -0.15
CA VAL A 316 19.42 -3.57 0.40
C VAL A 316 19.87 -4.96 0.87
N CYS A 317 19.03 -5.68 1.62
CA CYS A 317 19.32 -7.03 2.08
C CYS A 317 19.54 -8.02 0.93
N ILE A 318 18.70 -7.96 -0.11
CA ILE A 318 18.82 -8.80 -1.30
C ILE A 318 20.13 -8.48 -2.05
N SER A 319 20.44 -7.20 -2.24
CA SER A 319 21.68 -6.76 -2.90
C SER A 319 22.92 -7.24 -2.13
N TYR A 320 22.94 -7.03 -0.81
CA TYR A 320 24.01 -7.49 0.06
C TYR A 320 24.18 -9.02 0.00
N TYR A 321 23.09 -9.78 0.09
CA TYR A 321 23.11 -11.23 0.01
C TYR A 321 23.62 -11.73 -1.36
N SER A 322 23.16 -11.10 -2.44
CA SER A 322 23.59 -11.46 -3.80
C SER A 322 25.08 -11.21 -4.02
N SER A 323 25.62 -10.13 -3.46
CA SER A 323 27.05 -9.80 -3.48
C SER A 323 27.85 -10.81 -2.65
N TRP A 324 27.38 -11.09 -1.42
CA TRP A 324 28.01 -12.04 -0.51
C TRP A 324 28.13 -13.45 -1.10
N ILE A 325 27.11 -13.93 -1.81
CA ILE A 325 27.11 -15.25 -2.47
C ILE A 325 28.13 -15.33 -3.63
N ARG A 326 28.45 -14.21 -4.28
CA ARG A 326 29.41 -14.19 -5.40
C ARG A 326 30.87 -14.19 -4.94
N LYS A 327 31.14 -13.92 -3.66
CA LYS A 327 32.51 -13.90 -3.13
C LYS A 327 33.17 -15.28 -3.22
N PRO A 328 34.50 -15.36 -3.43
CA PRO A 328 35.25 -16.61 -3.44
C PRO A 328 35.15 -17.42 -2.13
N SER A 329 35.39 -18.73 -2.25
CA SER A 329 35.45 -19.67 -1.12
C SER A 329 36.46 -20.77 -1.41
N THR A 330 37.31 -21.09 -0.43
CA THR A 330 38.25 -22.23 -0.49
C THR A 330 37.65 -23.55 0.01
N ALA A 331 36.38 -23.56 0.41
CA ALA A 331 35.70 -24.79 0.79
C ALA A 331 35.71 -25.81 -0.36
N GLY A 332 36.15 -27.03 -0.06
CA GLY A 332 36.24 -28.12 -1.04
C GLY A 332 37.48 -28.08 -1.94
N LEU A 333 38.41 -27.13 -1.73
CA LEU A 333 39.69 -27.10 -2.43
C LEU A 333 40.77 -27.83 -1.63
N THR A 334 41.69 -28.48 -2.35
CA THR A 334 42.93 -29.02 -1.78
C THR A 334 43.88 -27.90 -1.35
N SER A 335 44.84 -28.21 -0.49
CA SER A 335 45.81 -27.22 -0.01
C SER A 335 46.62 -26.60 -1.16
N LEU A 336 47.01 -27.40 -2.17
CA LEU A 336 47.68 -26.92 -3.39
C LEU A 336 46.78 -26.00 -4.23
N GLU A 337 45.49 -26.33 -4.38
CA GLU A 337 44.53 -25.48 -5.11
C GLU A 337 44.33 -24.13 -4.42
N VAL A 338 44.37 -24.07 -3.09
CA VAL A 338 44.32 -22.79 -2.36
C VAL A 338 45.58 -21.96 -2.61
N VAL A 339 46.77 -22.58 -2.69
CA VAL A 339 48.00 -21.90 -3.10
C VAL A 339 47.84 -21.33 -4.52
N ARG A 340 47.43 -22.15 -5.49
CA ARG A 340 47.21 -21.69 -6.87
C ARG A 340 46.19 -20.55 -6.92
N ALA A 341 45.09 -20.63 -6.17
CA ALA A 341 44.08 -19.58 -6.11
C ALA A 341 44.62 -18.26 -5.56
N TYR A 342 45.40 -18.31 -4.47
CA TYR A 342 45.98 -17.10 -3.88
C TYR A 342 46.92 -16.38 -4.84
N TYR A 343 47.84 -17.12 -5.48
CA TYR A 343 48.77 -16.53 -6.45
C TYR A 343 48.09 -16.15 -7.77
N THR A 344 47.00 -16.81 -8.15
CA THR A 344 46.10 -16.33 -9.22
C THR A 344 45.56 -14.94 -8.87
N GLY A 345 45.09 -14.75 -7.63
CA GLY A 345 44.62 -13.46 -7.12
C GLY A 345 45.68 -12.36 -7.19
N ILE A 346 46.94 -12.68 -6.89
CA ILE A 346 48.06 -11.73 -7.08
C ILE A 346 48.27 -11.43 -8.56
N ASN A 347 48.37 -12.46 -9.41
CA ASN A 347 48.66 -12.32 -10.84
C ASN A 347 47.61 -11.49 -11.59
N VAL A 348 46.34 -11.61 -11.21
CA VAL A 348 45.21 -10.89 -11.84
C VAL A 348 44.73 -9.69 -11.03
N LEU A 349 45.45 -9.34 -9.95
CA LEU A 349 45.13 -8.24 -9.05
C LEU A 349 43.72 -8.30 -8.43
N ASP A 350 43.24 -9.49 -8.10
CA ASP A 350 41.94 -9.71 -7.44
C ASP A 350 42.11 -9.86 -5.93
N SER A 351 41.89 -8.75 -5.21
CA SER A 351 41.98 -8.73 -3.74
C SER A 351 40.87 -9.52 -3.03
N ASP A 352 39.75 -9.82 -3.69
CA ASP A 352 38.70 -10.65 -3.08
C ASP A 352 39.16 -12.11 -3.03
N ILE A 353 39.87 -12.59 -4.05
CA ILE A 353 40.45 -13.94 -4.06
C ILE A 353 41.49 -14.07 -2.96
N THR A 354 42.45 -13.14 -2.87
CA THR A 354 43.54 -13.24 -1.87
C THR A 354 42.99 -13.22 -0.45
N LYS A 355 42.08 -12.29 -0.13
CA LYS A 355 41.43 -12.18 1.20
C LYS A 355 40.60 -13.40 1.60
N HIS A 356 40.07 -14.15 0.63
CA HIS A 356 39.26 -15.33 0.91
C HIS A 356 40.05 -16.64 0.85
N CYS A 357 41.32 -16.59 0.43
CA CYS A 357 42.25 -17.73 0.49
C CYS A 357 43.21 -17.66 1.69
N SER A 358 43.22 -16.55 2.43
CA SER A 358 44.14 -16.30 3.54
C SER A 358 43.41 -16.07 4.87
N ASP A 359 44.10 -16.26 5.99
CA ASP A 359 43.65 -15.87 7.32
C ASP A 359 44.85 -15.53 8.23
N GLY A 360 44.59 -14.85 9.34
CA GLY A 360 45.62 -14.45 10.29
C GLY A 360 46.16 -13.03 10.08
N LYS A 361 46.89 -12.52 11.08
CA LYS A 361 47.32 -11.12 11.13
C LYS A 361 48.38 -10.79 10.08
N SER A 362 49.39 -11.64 9.94
CA SER A 362 50.47 -11.54 8.93
C SER A 362 49.88 -11.43 7.52
N MET A 363 48.93 -12.30 7.20
CA MET A 363 48.29 -12.31 5.88
C MET A 363 47.43 -11.06 5.64
N LYS A 364 46.71 -10.54 6.64
CA LYS A 364 45.96 -9.28 6.52
C LYS A 364 46.85 -8.10 6.15
N GLU A 365 48.07 -8.05 6.70
CA GLU A 365 49.04 -7.00 6.37
C GLU A 365 49.53 -7.14 4.92
N ARG A 366 49.84 -8.37 4.47
CA ARG A 366 50.21 -8.66 3.07
C ARG A 366 49.07 -8.35 2.09
N ASP A 367 47.84 -8.75 2.39
CA ASP A 367 46.67 -8.49 1.56
C ASP A 367 46.35 -6.98 1.47
N LYS A 368 46.67 -6.21 2.51
CA LYS A 368 46.60 -4.75 2.47
C LYS A 368 47.62 -4.15 1.50
N VAL A 369 48.85 -4.67 1.48
CA VAL A 369 49.88 -4.25 0.50
C VAL A 369 49.40 -4.56 -0.93
N ILE A 370 48.92 -5.77 -1.19
CA ILE A 370 48.36 -6.16 -2.50
C ILE A 370 47.17 -5.26 -2.89
N SER A 371 46.26 -5.00 -1.94
CA SER A 371 45.11 -4.12 -2.18
C SER A 371 45.53 -2.69 -2.51
N ASN A 372 46.59 -2.18 -1.87
CA ASN A 372 47.14 -0.85 -2.16
C ASN A 372 47.78 -0.80 -3.55
N ILE A 373 48.54 -1.83 -3.94
CA ILE A 373 49.11 -1.94 -5.29
C ILE A 373 47.98 -1.92 -6.34
N TYR A 374 46.94 -2.73 -6.13
CA TYR A 374 45.76 -2.74 -6.99
C TYR A 374 45.10 -1.36 -7.10
N ALA A 375 44.88 -0.68 -5.97
CA ALA A 375 44.28 0.65 -5.96
C ALA A 375 45.13 1.67 -6.73
N SER A 376 46.45 1.66 -6.55
CA SER A 376 47.38 2.53 -7.28
C SER A 376 47.35 2.27 -8.79
N ILE A 377 47.33 1.00 -9.21
CA ILE A 377 47.22 0.63 -10.63
C ILE A 377 45.87 1.07 -11.20
N LYS A 378 44.76 0.89 -10.47
CA LYS A 378 43.43 1.35 -10.90
C LYS A 378 43.31 2.87 -10.98
N GLN A 379 43.90 3.60 -10.04
CA GLN A 379 43.94 5.07 -10.08
C GLN A 379 44.71 5.57 -11.30
N MET A 380 45.82 4.92 -11.65
CA MET A 380 46.57 5.21 -12.86
C MET A 380 45.77 4.97 -14.13
N ILE A 381 45.06 3.84 -14.24
CA ILE A 381 44.16 3.54 -15.38
C ILE A 381 43.05 4.61 -15.50
N GLY A 382 42.53 5.10 -14.38
CA GLY A 382 41.53 6.18 -14.37
C GLY A 382 42.04 7.52 -14.90
N MET A 383 43.36 7.75 -14.87
CA MET A 383 44.00 8.95 -15.41
C MET A 383 44.39 8.82 -16.89
N ASP A 384 44.57 7.60 -17.40
CA ASP A 384 44.87 7.31 -18.82
C ASP A 384 44.28 5.95 -19.22
N VAL A 385 43.14 5.99 -19.92
CA VAL A 385 42.32 4.82 -20.25
C VAL A 385 43.05 3.86 -21.23
N ASN A 386 44.08 4.34 -21.92
CA ASN A 386 44.83 3.56 -22.92
C ASN A 386 45.98 2.74 -22.31
N ARG A 387 46.05 2.58 -20.98
CA ARG A 387 47.16 1.93 -20.27
C ARG A 387 46.67 0.90 -19.24
N GLU A 388 45.89 -0.08 -19.68
CA GLU A 388 45.60 -1.25 -18.83
C GLU A 388 46.90 -2.02 -18.49
N SER A 389 46.94 -2.66 -17.32
CA SER A 389 48.03 -3.53 -16.91
C SER A 389 47.66 -4.99 -17.15
N GLN A 390 48.56 -5.76 -17.77
CA GLN A 390 48.37 -7.17 -18.09
C GLN A 390 49.40 -8.03 -17.35
N SER A 391 49.05 -9.29 -17.05
CA SER A 391 50.01 -10.28 -16.57
C SER A 391 51.07 -10.56 -17.66
N PRO A 392 52.32 -10.93 -17.31
CA PRO A 392 53.41 -11.14 -18.27
C PRO A 392 53.03 -12.01 -19.48
N ALA A 393 52.36 -13.15 -19.27
CA ALA A 393 51.95 -14.04 -20.35
C ALA A 393 50.90 -13.43 -21.28
N LYS A 394 49.93 -12.69 -20.75
CA LYS A 394 48.94 -11.95 -21.55
C LYS A 394 49.59 -10.80 -22.32
N TRP A 395 50.50 -10.08 -21.67
CA TRP A 395 51.21 -8.96 -22.27
C TRP A 395 51.99 -9.39 -23.53
N LEU A 396 52.69 -10.53 -23.47
CA LEU A 396 53.37 -11.12 -24.63
C LEU A 396 52.41 -11.64 -25.71
N ASN A 397 51.24 -12.17 -25.33
CA ASN A 397 50.21 -12.63 -26.28
C ASN A 397 49.51 -11.49 -27.03
N TYR A 398 49.29 -10.35 -26.37
CA TYR A 398 48.61 -9.20 -26.99
C TYR A 398 49.48 -8.47 -28.02
N ASN A 399 50.79 -8.70 -28.06
CA ASN A 399 51.75 -8.13 -29.03
C ASN A 399 51.58 -6.62 -29.27
N GLN A 400 51.22 -5.84 -28.24
CA GLN A 400 50.94 -4.40 -28.39
C GLN A 400 51.88 -3.48 -27.62
N MET A 401 52.65 -3.95 -26.63
CA MET A 401 53.69 -3.22 -25.88
C MET A 401 53.28 -1.82 -25.33
N SER A 402 52.01 -1.45 -25.49
CA SER A 402 51.35 -0.22 -25.05
C SER A 402 50.71 -0.39 -23.67
N PHE A 403 50.47 -1.64 -23.29
CA PHE A 403 50.01 -2.03 -21.96
C PHE A 403 51.17 -2.12 -20.98
N ARG A 404 50.87 -1.83 -19.72
CA ARG A 404 51.81 -2.08 -18.63
C ARG A 404 51.76 -3.55 -18.21
N ILE A 405 52.78 -3.98 -17.49
CA ILE A 405 52.97 -5.33 -16.98
C ILE A 405 52.84 -5.27 -15.46
N PHE A 406 51.99 -6.13 -14.95
CA PHE A 406 51.99 -6.52 -13.55
C PHE A 406 51.50 -7.95 -13.46
N GLY A 407 52.28 -8.83 -12.84
CA GLY A 407 51.84 -10.19 -12.55
C GLY A 407 53.01 -11.14 -12.38
N LEU A 408 52.68 -12.42 -12.34
CA LEU A 408 53.63 -13.49 -12.07
C LEU A 408 54.01 -14.21 -13.36
N SER A 409 55.23 -14.75 -13.41
CA SER A 409 55.67 -15.69 -14.44
C SER A 409 56.53 -16.80 -13.85
N ASN A 410 56.62 -17.91 -14.58
CA ASN A 410 57.36 -19.12 -14.22
C ASN A 410 56.95 -19.66 -12.84
N PHE A 411 55.63 -19.79 -12.63
CA PHE A 411 55.06 -20.22 -11.36
C PHE A 411 55.30 -21.70 -11.09
N ASN A 412 56.05 -21.98 -10.02
CA ASN A 412 56.43 -23.33 -9.61
C ASN A 412 56.08 -23.58 -8.15
N VAL A 413 55.59 -24.78 -7.84
CA VAL A 413 55.32 -25.22 -6.47
C VAL A 413 56.06 -26.52 -6.19
N ASN A 414 56.87 -26.53 -5.12
CA ASN A 414 57.76 -27.64 -4.76
C ASN A 414 58.66 -28.10 -5.92
N GLY A 415 59.08 -27.17 -6.78
CA GLY A 415 59.93 -27.42 -7.94
C GLY A 415 59.20 -27.92 -9.19
N ASN A 416 57.87 -28.08 -9.16
CA ASN A 416 57.08 -28.47 -10.32
C ASN A 416 56.38 -27.24 -10.94
N PRO A 417 56.35 -27.11 -12.28
CA PRO A 417 55.57 -26.08 -12.95
C PRO A 417 54.09 -26.22 -12.65
N GLU A 418 53.43 -25.09 -12.35
CA GLU A 418 52.05 -25.08 -11.90
C GLU A 418 51.16 -24.05 -12.61
N LYS A 419 49.84 -24.26 -12.55
CA LYS A 419 48.88 -23.37 -13.23
C LYS A 419 48.59 -22.10 -12.43
N LEU A 420 48.77 -20.95 -13.08
CA LEU A 420 48.61 -19.61 -12.51
C LEU A 420 47.20 -19.00 -12.67
N TYR A 421 46.29 -19.65 -13.41
CA TYR A 421 44.91 -19.19 -13.63
C TYR A 421 43.89 -20.16 -13.02
N PHE A 422 43.98 -20.36 -11.71
CA PHE A 422 43.06 -21.19 -10.94
C PHE A 422 42.14 -20.31 -10.08
N TYR A 423 40.91 -20.07 -10.52
CA TYR A 423 39.96 -19.24 -9.79
C TYR A 423 39.21 -20.04 -8.72
N ALA A 424 39.27 -19.58 -7.48
CA ALA A 424 38.49 -20.18 -6.40
C ALA A 424 36.97 -20.08 -6.71
N PRO A 425 36.19 -21.15 -6.46
CA PRO A 425 34.76 -21.16 -6.71
C PRO A 425 34.04 -20.13 -5.83
N SER A 426 32.93 -19.61 -6.34
CA SER A 426 32.08 -18.71 -5.57
C SER A 426 31.30 -19.45 -4.48
N ARG A 427 30.89 -18.74 -3.42
CA ARG A 427 30.00 -19.32 -2.39
C ARG A 427 28.67 -19.82 -2.96
N LYS A 428 28.24 -19.31 -4.12
CA LYS A 428 27.06 -19.76 -4.87
C LYS A 428 27.14 -21.23 -5.27
N GLU A 429 28.34 -21.70 -5.60
CA GLU A 429 28.56 -23.05 -6.12
C GLU A 429 28.48 -24.13 -5.03
N LYS A 430 28.48 -23.73 -3.74
CA LYS A 430 28.25 -24.61 -2.58
C LYS A 430 29.05 -25.91 -2.63
N LYS A 431 30.34 -25.81 -2.92
CA LYS A 431 31.25 -26.96 -2.85
C LYS A 431 31.21 -27.57 -1.44
N SER A 432 31.05 -28.89 -1.36
CA SER A 432 31.15 -29.63 -0.11
C SER A 432 32.57 -29.51 0.44
N PRO A 433 32.74 -29.44 1.78
CA PRO A 433 34.07 -29.42 2.40
C PRO A 433 34.91 -30.64 2.00
N LEU A 434 36.22 -30.43 1.84
CA LEU A 434 37.17 -31.51 1.59
C LEU A 434 37.41 -32.25 2.91
N LEU A 435 37.21 -33.57 2.94
CA LEU A 435 37.34 -34.36 4.19
C LEU A 435 38.65 -35.15 4.27
N GLU A 436 39.33 -35.33 3.14
CA GLU A 436 40.54 -36.14 3.03
C GLU A 436 41.45 -35.54 1.95
N GLU A 437 42.77 -35.52 2.20
CA GLU A 437 43.79 -35.10 1.23
C GLU A 437 45.01 -36.02 1.36
N ASN A 438 45.60 -36.44 0.23
CA ASN A 438 46.74 -37.36 0.19
C ASN A 438 46.56 -38.66 0.99
N GLY A 439 45.33 -39.19 1.07
CA GLY A 439 45.01 -40.41 1.82
C GLY A 439 44.83 -40.20 3.33
N GLN A 440 44.83 -38.96 3.82
CA GLN A 440 44.68 -38.62 5.24
C GLN A 440 43.44 -37.79 5.49
N LYS A 441 42.67 -38.14 6.52
CA LYS A 441 41.52 -37.35 6.96
C LYS A 441 41.97 -36.00 7.50
N LEU A 442 41.29 -34.95 7.09
CA LEU A 442 41.60 -33.59 7.49
C LEU A 442 40.94 -33.26 8.83
N HIS A 443 41.74 -32.69 9.73
CA HIS A 443 41.35 -32.19 11.03
C HIS A 443 41.65 -30.70 11.17
N ASP A 444 40.90 -30.04 12.05
CA ASP A 444 41.13 -28.62 12.34
C ASP A 444 42.55 -28.42 12.88
N SER A 445 43.24 -27.40 12.36
CA SER A 445 44.65 -27.09 12.63
C SER A 445 45.69 -27.96 11.91
N ASP A 446 45.29 -28.89 11.04
CA ASP A 446 46.25 -29.55 10.14
C ASP A 446 46.99 -28.52 9.30
N THR A 447 48.26 -28.80 8.99
CA THR A 447 49.12 -27.87 8.25
C THR A 447 49.66 -28.46 6.97
N ALA A 448 49.82 -27.61 5.96
CA ALA A 448 50.52 -27.92 4.72
C ALA A 448 51.53 -26.81 4.43
N VAL A 449 52.71 -27.18 3.92
CA VAL A 449 53.78 -26.24 3.62
C VAL A 449 54.25 -26.45 2.19
N TYR A 450 54.34 -25.35 1.44
CA TYR A 450 54.78 -25.33 0.05
C TYR A 450 55.93 -24.35 -0.15
N SER A 451 56.92 -24.74 -0.95
CA SER A 451 57.91 -23.82 -1.49
C SER A 451 57.43 -23.35 -2.86
N VAL A 452 57.22 -22.05 -3.01
CA VAL A 452 56.67 -21.43 -4.22
C VAL A 452 57.72 -20.53 -4.85
N LYS A 453 58.01 -20.73 -6.13
CA LYS A 453 58.95 -19.91 -6.90
C LYS A 453 58.27 -19.24 -8.08
N TYR A 454 58.60 -17.98 -8.32
CA TYR A 454 58.04 -17.18 -9.42
C TYR A 454 58.82 -15.89 -9.59
N TYR A 455 58.69 -15.28 -10.77
CA TYR A 455 59.07 -13.89 -10.97
C TYR A 455 57.85 -12.99 -10.81
N LEU A 456 57.94 -11.95 -9.99
CA LEU A 456 57.00 -10.84 -9.98
C LEU A 456 57.53 -9.76 -10.91
N VAL A 457 56.79 -9.50 -11.99
CA VAL A 457 57.18 -8.56 -13.05
C VAL A 457 56.30 -7.33 -12.97
N ASN A 458 56.91 -6.15 -12.94
CA ASN A 458 56.22 -4.89 -12.77
C ASN A 458 56.91 -3.74 -13.52
N ASN A 459 56.22 -3.15 -14.50
CA ASN A 459 56.51 -1.80 -15.01
C ASN A 459 55.29 -0.87 -14.87
N ALA A 460 54.28 -1.31 -14.11
CA ALA A 460 53.09 -0.54 -13.83
C ALA A 460 53.41 0.74 -13.03
N LEU A 461 54.46 0.72 -12.21
CA LEU A 461 54.82 1.83 -11.31
C LEU A 461 56.20 2.45 -11.61
N SER A 462 56.90 1.97 -12.64
CA SER A 462 58.28 2.35 -12.99
C SER A 462 58.43 2.44 -14.52
N PRO A 463 59.31 3.31 -15.06
CA PRO A 463 59.65 3.30 -16.49
C PRO A 463 60.45 2.04 -16.90
N GLU A 464 61.12 1.38 -15.95
CA GLU A 464 61.86 0.13 -16.16
C GLU A 464 61.00 -1.09 -15.82
N ILE A 465 61.31 -2.23 -16.43
CA ILE A 465 60.73 -3.53 -16.06
C ILE A 465 61.48 -4.05 -14.84
N LYS A 466 60.83 -3.94 -13.67
CA LYS A 466 61.32 -4.55 -12.43
C LYS A 466 60.91 -6.01 -12.38
N VAL A 467 61.86 -6.85 -12.01
CA VAL A 467 61.69 -8.29 -11.89
C VAL A 467 62.24 -8.72 -10.54
N GLU A 468 61.36 -9.24 -9.71
CA GLU A 468 61.69 -9.79 -8.40
C GLU A 468 61.56 -11.33 -8.47
N ASP A 469 62.68 -12.04 -8.31
CA ASP A 469 62.73 -13.50 -8.26
C ASP A 469 62.41 -13.96 -6.84
N TYR A 470 61.19 -14.45 -6.63
CA TYR A 470 60.69 -14.86 -5.33
C TYR A 470 60.89 -16.36 -5.06
N THR A 471 61.30 -16.66 -3.84
CA THR A 471 61.11 -17.96 -3.21
C THR A 471 60.33 -17.78 -1.91
N ASP A 472 59.07 -18.21 -1.94
CA ASP A 472 58.13 -18.13 -0.83
C ASP A 472 58.03 -19.48 -0.11
N THR A 473 58.00 -19.47 1.22
CA THR A 473 57.55 -20.59 2.05
C THR A 473 56.13 -20.30 2.51
N VAL A 474 55.16 -21.03 1.96
CA VAL A 474 53.73 -20.83 2.18
C VAL A 474 53.19 -21.87 3.14
N THR A 475 52.67 -21.43 4.28
CA THR A 475 52.03 -22.29 5.27
C THR A 475 50.52 -22.13 5.21
N LEU A 476 49.82 -23.25 5.11
CA LEU A 476 48.37 -23.33 5.18
C LEU A 476 47.95 -24.02 6.47
N THR A 477 46.77 -23.68 6.95
CA THR A 477 46.12 -24.34 8.07
C THR A 477 44.70 -24.70 7.67
N TYR A 478 44.31 -25.95 7.90
CA TYR A 478 42.93 -26.39 7.70
C TYR A 478 42.10 -25.84 8.86
N LYS A 479 41.08 -25.05 8.55
CA LYS A 479 40.21 -24.41 9.55
C LYS A 479 38.76 -24.73 9.26
N LYS A 480 38.14 -25.48 10.17
CA LYS A 480 36.76 -25.99 10.10
C LYS A 480 36.50 -26.86 8.87
N ASP A 481 36.32 -26.22 7.72
CA ASP A 481 35.79 -26.82 6.49
C ASP A 481 36.62 -26.47 5.23
N ARG A 482 37.79 -25.86 5.41
CA ARG A 482 38.62 -25.35 4.30
C ARG A 482 40.08 -25.11 4.68
N TRP A 483 40.95 -25.16 3.68
CA TRP A 483 42.32 -24.67 3.77
C TRP A 483 42.39 -23.15 3.64
N LEU A 484 43.28 -22.52 4.42
CA LEU A 484 43.60 -21.09 4.36
C LEU A 484 45.10 -20.89 4.53
N ILE A 485 45.70 -19.98 3.76
CA ILE A 485 47.09 -19.56 3.95
C ILE A 485 47.18 -18.72 5.22
N THR A 486 48.06 -19.11 6.14
CA THR A 486 48.21 -18.44 7.45
C THR A 486 49.53 -17.70 7.59
N SER A 487 50.55 -18.06 6.82
CA SER A 487 51.80 -17.30 6.71
C SER A 487 52.48 -17.52 5.39
N ILE A 488 53.20 -16.49 4.91
CA ILE A 488 54.14 -16.61 3.80
C ILE A 488 55.43 -15.90 4.20
N GLU A 489 56.54 -16.63 4.18
CA GLU A 489 57.89 -16.08 4.33
C GLU A 489 58.53 -15.94 2.95
N SER A 490 58.91 -14.72 2.58
CA SER A 490 59.41 -14.41 1.25
C SER A 490 60.89 -14.09 1.26
N LYS A 491 61.64 -14.66 0.32
CA LYS A 491 63.00 -14.23 -0.04
C LYS A 491 63.00 -13.85 -1.51
N PHE A 492 63.63 -12.75 -1.87
CA PHE A 492 63.72 -12.37 -3.27
C PHE A 492 65.02 -11.65 -3.61
N THR A 493 65.36 -11.69 -4.90
CA THR A 493 66.37 -10.82 -5.51
C THR A 493 65.70 -9.95 -6.57
N GLU A 494 66.14 -8.70 -6.70
CA GLU A 494 65.58 -7.75 -7.66
C GLU A 494 66.55 -7.53 -8.82
N SER A 495 66.00 -7.48 -10.02
CA SER A 495 66.68 -7.07 -11.25
C SER A 495 65.80 -6.06 -11.99
N SER A 496 66.43 -5.24 -12.82
CA SER A 496 65.72 -4.23 -13.60
C SER A 496 66.21 -4.27 -15.04
N TYR A 497 65.27 -4.11 -15.98
CA TYR A 497 65.53 -4.14 -17.41
C TYR A 497 64.95 -2.89 -18.07
N ASP A 498 65.70 -2.34 -19.03
CA ASP A 498 65.22 -1.21 -19.84
C ASP A 498 64.04 -1.65 -20.73
N THR A 499 62.93 -0.92 -20.62
CA THR A 499 61.69 -1.26 -21.33
C THR A 499 61.85 -1.09 -22.84
N GLU A 500 62.57 -0.07 -23.31
CA GLU A 500 62.75 0.18 -24.75
C GLU A 500 63.68 -0.85 -25.39
N GLU A 501 64.75 -1.23 -24.69
CA GLU A 501 65.63 -2.32 -25.08
C GLU A 501 64.86 -3.63 -25.19
N PHE A 502 64.09 -3.99 -24.16
CA PHE A 502 63.24 -5.17 -24.20
C PHE A 502 62.28 -5.14 -25.39
N CYS A 503 61.64 -4.00 -25.67
CA CYS A 503 60.74 -3.85 -26.81
C CYS A 503 61.42 -4.10 -28.15
N ARG A 504 62.66 -3.65 -28.32
CA ARG A 504 63.44 -3.89 -29.55
C ARG A 504 63.78 -5.37 -29.69
N ASP A 505 64.24 -5.99 -28.61
CA ASP A 505 64.61 -7.40 -28.60
C ASP A 505 63.40 -8.30 -28.85
N TYR A 506 62.25 -7.99 -28.24
CA TYR A 506 61.00 -8.71 -28.47
C TYR A 506 60.53 -8.63 -29.93
N LYS A 507 60.49 -7.42 -30.52
CA LYS A 507 60.09 -7.23 -31.93
C LYS A 507 61.03 -7.97 -32.88
N LYS A 508 62.33 -7.97 -32.58
CA LYS A 508 63.33 -8.69 -33.36
C LYS A 508 63.12 -10.21 -33.25
N ALA A 509 63.01 -10.73 -32.03
CA ALA A 509 62.80 -12.16 -31.79
C ALA A 509 61.51 -12.68 -32.46
N LEU A 510 60.45 -11.87 -32.47
CA LEU A 510 59.19 -12.20 -33.13
C LEU A 510 59.32 -12.22 -34.66
N ALA A 511 59.97 -11.21 -35.24
CA ALA A 511 60.22 -11.15 -36.69
C ALA A 511 61.12 -12.30 -37.16
N ASP A 512 62.19 -12.60 -36.42
CA ASP A 512 63.12 -13.71 -36.71
C ASP A 512 62.43 -15.08 -36.57
N SER A 513 61.35 -15.15 -35.80
CA SER A 513 60.54 -16.37 -35.57
C SER A 513 59.30 -16.47 -36.46
N SER A 514 59.20 -15.69 -37.53
CA SER A 514 58.02 -15.69 -38.43
C SER A 514 56.69 -15.44 -37.68
N ASP A 515 56.71 -14.53 -36.70
CA ASP A 515 55.59 -14.19 -35.82
C ASP A 515 55.09 -15.35 -34.90
N ASP A 516 55.87 -16.42 -34.75
CA ASP A 516 55.60 -17.46 -33.75
C ASP A 516 56.06 -17.02 -32.35
N LEU A 517 55.10 -16.75 -31.48
CA LEU A 517 55.36 -16.24 -30.12
C LEU A 517 56.17 -17.21 -29.26
N LYS A 518 55.98 -18.52 -29.41
CA LYS A 518 56.70 -19.52 -28.59
C LYS A 518 58.17 -19.57 -28.96
N SER A 519 58.47 -19.61 -30.26
CA SER A 519 59.84 -19.54 -30.77
C SER A 519 60.51 -18.23 -30.36
N ALA A 520 59.80 -17.10 -30.43
CA ALA A 520 60.31 -15.81 -29.98
C ALA A 520 60.58 -15.78 -28.47
N ALA A 521 59.67 -16.33 -27.66
CA ALA A 521 59.83 -16.42 -26.21
C ALA A 521 61.04 -17.30 -25.83
N MET A 522 61.28 -18.40 -26.55
CA MET A 522 62.45 -19.26 -26.34
C MET A 522 63.76 -18.49 -26.52
N VAL A 523 63.88 -17.66 -27.57
CA VAL A 523 65.05 -16.79 -27.79
C VAL A 523 65.18 -15.75 -26.68
N LEU A 524 64.08 -15.12 -26.27
CA LEU A 524 64.11 -14.08 -25.24
C LEU A 524 64.51 -14.60 -23.86
N ARG A 525 64.19 -15.86 -23.53
CA ARG A 525 64.60 -16.49 -22.27
C ARG A 525 66.11 -16.61 -22.10
N GLU A 526 66.90 -16.53 -23.18
CA GLU A 526 68.37 -16.50 -23.08
C GLU A 526 68.89 -15.21 -22.42
N LYS A 527 68.12 -14.13 -22.49
CA LYS A 527 68.48 -12.80 -21.97
C LYS A 527 67.59 -12.34 -20.81
N TYR A 528 66.34 -12.81 -20.76
CA TYR A 528 65.32 -12.35 -19.83
C TYR A 528 64.67 -13.54 -19.11
N ASP A 529 65.14 -13.84 -17.91
CA ASP A 529 64.72 -15.02 -17.13
C ASP A 529 63.23 -14.98 -16.72
N PHE A 530 62.63 -13.79 -16.68
CA PHE A 530 61.22 -13.61 -16.33
C PHE A 530 60.25 -13.99 -17.44
N ILE A 531 60.75 -14.32 -18.63
CA ILE A 531 59.86 -14.64 -19.75
C ILE A 531 59.04 -15.89 -19.42
N PRO A 532 57.69 -15.80 -19.43
CA PRO A 532 56.78 -16.89 -19.09
C PRO A 532 57.09 -18.17 -19.85
N ALA A 533 56.88 -19.32 -19.21
CA ALA A 533 56.98 -20.64 -19.84
C ALA A 533 55.91 -20.83 -20.93
N ASP A 534 56.12 -21.80 -21.83
CA ASP A 534 55.23 -22.05 -22.97
C ASP A 534 53.80 -22.38 -22.51
N GLU A 535 53.65 -23.14 -21.43
CA GLU A 535 52.34 -23.49 -20.86
C GLU A 535 51.60 -22.26 -20.30
N GLU A 536 52.32 -21.26 -19.78
CA GLU A 536 51.72 -20.01 -19.29
C GLU A 536 51.24 -19.15 -20.46
N LEU A 537 52.00 -19.11 -21.55
CA LEU A 537 51.62 -18.42 -22.78
C LEU A 537 50.37 -19.04 -23.41
N GLU A 538 50.28 -20.37 -23.46
CA GLU A 538 49.09 -21.08 -23.95
C GLU A 538 47.85 -20.81 -23.10
N GLN A 539 47.99 -20.87 -21.78
CA GLN A 539 46.89 -20.58 -20.85
C GLN A 539 46.37 -19.15 -21.02
N ALA A 540 47.29 -18.19 -21.16
CA ALA A 540 46.94 -16.80 -21.41
C ALA A 540 46.20 -16.62 -22.76
N ALA A 541 46.63 -17.29 -23.83
CA ALA A 541 45.98 -17.21 -25.15
C ALA A 541 44.50 -17.66 -25.12
N VAL A 542 44.19 -18.73 -24.37
CA VAL A 542 42.80 -19.23 -24.20
C VAL A 542 41.92 -18.23 -23.43
N LEU A 543 42.50 -17.47 -22.50
CA LEU A 543 41.78 -16.46 -21.72
C LEU A 543 41.56 -15.15 -22.47
N ILE A 544 42.30 -14.88 -23.55
CA ILE A 544 42.13 -13.71 -24.41
C ILE A 544 41.01 -13.92 -25.44
N THR A 545 40.75 -15.18 -25.82
CA THR A 545 39.75 -15.57 -26.82
C THR A 545 38.34 -15.81 -26.25
N ARG A 546 38.18 -15.72 -24.93
CA ARG A 546 36.90 -15.81 -24.20
C ARG A 546 36.51 -14.45 -23.66
#